data_AF-A0A6A5ABD5-F1
#
_entry.id   AF-A0A6A5ABD5-F1
#
_cell.length_a   1.000
_cell.length_b   1.000
_cell.length_c   1.000
_cell.angle_alpha   90.00
_cell.angle_beta   90.00
_cell.angle_gamma   90.00
#
_symmetry.space_group_name_H-M   'P 1'
#
loop_
_entity.id
_entity.type
_entity.pdbx_description
1 polymer ?
#
loop_
_entity_poly.entity_id
_entity_poly.type
_entity_poly.pdbx_seq_one_letter_code
_entity_poly.pdbx_strand_id
1 'polypeptide(L)'
;CLSRATLESADHVRRALFCAGLSLQITAKKGKFMPELVHCLHEIVALVHSQDADDAWFVAPLKAFVKSKATTFPTLALDATTDGLDADAVSAAIFHSTYVLLMWLTTIRLAATQYASVASFVELFAPLHTLLSQIKAKSLKVQAEETLALLTKLTDASLKQRRPLRLQAHAPTVLPTFVPRFDENYAMRKDKTMERDKAQLKQLQRQVKRERKGASRELKRDAAFLSRQRTEEHNVWRAEKDAKQKEIRGWMEHQNATFNQQVRKGGELIKGGGSGPAKKRRISKK
;
A
#
# COMPACT_ATOMS: atom_id res chain seq x y z
N CYS A 1 -22.14 -36.61 19.14
CA CYS A 1 -21.86 -38.04 19.41
C CYS A 1 -20.42 -38.24 19.83
N LEU A 2 -19.41 -37.85 19.05
CA LEU A 2 -18.01 -38.16 19.36
C LEU A 2 -17.41 -37.47 20.60
N SER A 3 -17.84 -36.25 20.96
CA SER A 3 -17.28 -35.50 22.10
C SER A 3 -18.15 -35.42 23.35
N ARG A 4 -19.36 -35.98 23.28
CA ARG A 4 -20.33 -35.97 24.39
C ARG A 4 -20.77 -37.38 24.81
N ALA A 5 -20.35 -38.42 24.09
CA ALA A 5 -20.70 -39.78 24.45
C ALA A 5 -19.81 -40.24 25.60
N THR A 6 -20.40 -40.64 26.72
CA THR A 6 -19.69 -41.32 27.78
C THR A 6 -19.38 -42.75 27.32
N LEU A 7 -18.10 -43.12 27.36
CA LEU A 7 -17.61 -44.43 26.94
C LEU A 7 -17.75 -45.46 28.08
N GLU A 8 -18.97 -45.61 28.60
CA GLU A 8 -19.26 -46.47 29.77
C GLU A 8 -19.54 -47.93 29.38
N SER A 9 -19.99 -48.19 28.14
CA SER A 9 -20.35 -49.51 27.63
C SER A 9 -19.66 -49.83 26.30
N ALA A 10 -19.47 -51.13 26.02
CA ALA A 10 -18.81 -51.61 24.81
C ALA A 10 -19.59 -51.21 23.54
N ASP A 11 -20.91 -51.08 23.63
CA ASP A 11 -21.73 -50.61 22.50
C ASP A 11 -21.53 -49.12 22.23
N HIS A 12 -21.24 -48.31 23.26
CA HIS A 12 -20.87 -46.91 23.07
C HIS A 12 -19.53 -46.78 22.35
N VAL A 13 -18.54 -47.63 22.69
CA VAL A 13 -17.24 -47.68 21.99
C VAL A 13 -17.41 -48.08 20.52
N ARG A 14 -18.26 -49.09 20.22
CA ARG A 14 -18.54 -49.51 18.84
C ARG A 14 -19.19 -48.40 18.02
N ARG A 15 -20.22 -47.74 18.57
CA ARG A 15 -20.89 -46.61 17.93
C ARG A 15 -19.93 -45.45 17.70
N ALA A 16 -19.06 -45.17 18.67
CA ALA A 16 -18.03 -44.13 18.55
C ALA A 16 -17.03 -44.45 17.43
N LEU A 17 -16.52 -45.69 17.34
CA LEU A 17 -15.62 -46.11 16.26
C LEU A 17 -16.29 -46.13 14.88
N PHE A 18 -17.57 -46.50 14.81
CA PHE A 18 -18.34 -46.40 13.58
C PHE A 18 -18.50 -44.95 13.13
N CYS A 19 -18.89 -44.04 14.04
CA CYS A 19 -18.95 -42.61 13.77
C CYS A 19 -17.57 -42.05 13.38
N ALA A 20 -16.49 -42.53 13.99
CA ALA A 20 -15.12 -42.18 13.65
C ALA A 20 -14.76 -42.60 12.21
N GLY A 21 -15.04 -43.85 11.83
CA GLY A 21 -14.85 -44.33 10.47
C GLY A 21 -15.67 -43.55 9.43
N LEU A 22 -16.94 -43.29 9.72
CA LEU A 22 -17.82 -42.49 8.85
C LEU A 22 -17.28 -41.06 8.69
N SER A 23 -16.82 -40.44 9.79
CA SER A 23 -16.22 -39.11 9.74
C SER A 23 -14.93 -39.05 8.92
N LEU A 24 -14.09 -40.08 8.99
CA LEU A 24 -12.89 -40.20 8.14
C LEU A 24 -13.29 -40.33 6.67
N GLN A 25 -14.30 -41.13 6.35
CA GLN A 25 -14.82 -41.23 4.97
C GLN A 25 -15.37 -39.89 4.44
N ILE A 26 -16.12 -39.14 5.26
CA ILE A 26 -16.64 -37.81 4.87
C ILE A 26 -15.49 -36.82 4.63
N THR A 27 -14.46 -36.87 5.47
CA THR A 27 -13.33 -35.94 5.42
C THR A 27 -12.26 -36.34 4.40
N ALA A 28 -12.25 -37.59 3.94
CA ALA A 28 -11.22 -38.16 3.06
C ALA A 28 -10.98 -37.33 1.79
N LYS A 29 -12.06 -36.88 1.13
CA LYS A 29 -11.95 -36.07 -0.09
C LYS A 29 -11.61 -34.61 0.19
N LYS A 30 -12.03 -34.08 1.33
CA LYS A 30 -11.94 -32.64 1.65
C LYS A 30 -10.68 -32.27 2.44
N GLY A 31 -9.95 -33.26 2.97
CA GLY A 31 -8.74 -33.03 3.78
C GLY A 31 -9.01 -32.18 5.03
N LYS A 32 -10.25 -32.17 5.53
CA LYS A 32 -10.61 -31.38 6.72
C LYS A 32 -10.22 -32.12 7.98
N PHE A 33 -9.62 -31.38 8.92
CA PHE A 33 -9.29 -31.89 10.25
C PHE A 33 -10.52 -31.88 11.16
N MET A 34 -10.70 -32.94 11.95
CA MET A 34 -11.76 -33.02 12.96
C MET A 34 -11.16 -33.34 14.34
N PRO A 35 -11.18 -32.39 15.29
CA PRO A 35 -10.53 -32.56 16.60
C PRO A 35 -11.21 -33.62 17.47
N GLU A 36 -12.54 -33.71 17.39
CA GLU A 36 -13.35 -34.65 18.19
C GLU A 36 -13.02 -36.11 17.91
N LEU A 37 -12.56 -36.41 16.70
CA LEU A 37 -12.11 -37.76 16.34
C LEU A 37 -10.83 -38.12 17.10
N VAL A 38 -9.85 -37.22 17.10
CA VAL A 38 -8.56 -37.45 17.78
C VAL A 38 -8.79 -37.59 19.28
N HIS A 39 -9.66 -36.74 19.85
CA HIS A 39 -10.07 -36.85 21.25
C HIS A 39 -10.70 -38.20 21.58
N CYS A 40 -11.69 -38.64 20.81
CA CYS A 40 -12.31 -39.96 20.97
C CYS A 40 -11.29 -41.12 20.87
N LEU A 41 -10.34 -41.04 19.92
CA LEU A 41 -9.27 -42.03 19.82
C LEU A 41 -8.38 -42.05 21.06
N HIS A 42 -8.03 -40.88 21.63
CA HIS A 42 -7.26 -40.77 22.88
C HIS A 42 -8.01 -41.36 24.08
N GLU A 43 -9.29 -41.04 24.23
CA GLU A 43 -10.12 -41.55 25.32
C GLU A 43 -10.23 -43.08 25.29
N ILE A 44 -10.37 -43.67 24.10
CA ILE A 44 -10.38 -45.13 23.94
C ILE A 44 -9.04 -45.74 24.41
N VAL A 45 -7.90 -45.10 24.16
CA VAL A 45 -6.60 -45.62 24.65
C VAL A 45 -6.45 -45.45 26.15
N ALA A 46 -6.91 -44.33 26.69
CA ALA A 46 -6.86 -44.06 28.12
C ALA A 46 -7.71 -45.07 28.91
N LEU A 47 -8.85 -45.50 28.37
CA LEU A 47 -9.66 -46.58 28.92
C LEU A 47 -8.95 -47.94 28.88
N VAL A 48 -8.17 -48.21 27.82
CA VAL A 48 -7.36 -49.43 27.71
C VAL A 48 -6.20 -49.43 28.72
N HIS A 49 -5.63 -48.25 29.03
CA HIS A 49 -4.48 -48.11 29.93
C HIS A 49 -4.84 -47.99 31.42
N SER A 50 -5.96 -47.36 31.76
CA SER A 50 -6.42 -47.16 33.16
C SER A 50 -6.86 -48.44 33.87
N GLN A 51 -6.99 -49.57 33.16
CA GLN A 51 -7.45 -50.85 33.71
C GLN A 51 -6.33 -51.84 34.05
N ASP A 52 -5.13 -51.33 34.41
CA ASP A 52 -4.04 -52.14 34.98
C ASP A 52 -4.33 -52.64 36.42
N ALA A 53 -5.49 -52.33 37.00
CA ALA A 53 -6.02 -53.03 38.17
C ALA A 53 -6.78 -54.29 37.71
N ASP A 54 -6.33 -55.46 38.14
CA ASP A 54 -6.61 -56.78 37.56
C ASP A 54 -8.09 -57.25 37.50
N ASP A 55 -9.07 -56.44 37.90
CA ASP A 55 -10.50 -56.80 37.91
C ASP A 55 -11.37 -55.74 37.21
N ALA A 56 -11.57 -55.86 35.89
CA ALA A 56 -12.70 -55.24 35.18
C ALA A 56 -13.00 -55.88 33.83
N TRP A 57 -14.31 -55.99 33.55
CA TRP A 57 -15.03 -56.67 32.47
C TRP A 57 -14.52 -56.55 31.01
N PHE A 58 -13.60 -55.63 30.70
CA PHE A 58 -13.10 -55.39 29.35
C PHE A 58 -11.69 -55.98 29.10
N VAL A 59 -10.84 -56.08 30.12
CA VAL A 59 -9.46 -56.61 30.00
C VAL A 59 -9.44 -58.14 30.04
N ALA A 60 -10.35 -58.78 30.78
CA ALA A 60 -10.43 -60.23 30.88
C ALA A 60 -10.76 -60.93 29.53
N PRO A 61 -11.73 -60.46 28.72
CA PRO A 61 -11.97 -60.99 27.37
C PRO A 61 -10.78 -60.75 26.43
N LEU A 62 -10.08 -59.63 26.58
CA LEU A 62 -8.91 -59.27 25.77
C LEU A 62 -7.70 -60.16 26.06
N LYS A 63 -7.43 -60.45 27.36
CA LYS A 63 -6.40 -61.40 27.81
C LYS A 63 -6.73 -62.84 27.38
N ALA A 64 -8.01 -63.24 27.35
CA ALA A 64 -8.45 -64.55 26.87
C ALA A 64 -8.30 -64.72 25.35
N PHE A 65 -8.61 -63.68 24.56
CA PHE A 65 -8.49 -63.68 23.10
C PHE A 65 -7.06 -63.84 22.59
N VAL A 66 -6.07 -63.36 23.33
CA VAL A 66 -4.66 -63.49 22.97
C VAL A 66 -4.21 -64.94 22.78
N LYS A 67 -4.94 -65.88 23.39
CA LYS A 67 -4.65 -67.30 23.28
C LYS A 67 -5.29 -67.96 22.04
N SER A 68 -6.32 -67.38 21.43
CA SER A 68 -7.06 -67.99 20.31
C SER A 68 -6.82 -67.24 19.00
N LYS A 69 -5.90 -67.73 18.16
CA LYS A 69 -5.64 -67.23 16.80
C LYS A 69 -6.77 -67.64 15.84
N ALA A 70 -7.81 -66.83 15.69
CA ALA A 70 -8.83 -67.07 14.66
C ALA A 70 -9.19 -65.78 13.91
N THR A 71 -9.16 -65.87 12.58
CA THR A 71 -9.32 -64.77 11.62
C THR A 71 -10.55 -65.02 10.75
N THR A 72 -11.73 -64.53 11.14
CA THR A 72 -12.87 -64.33 10.22
C THR A 72 -13.93 -63.42 10.85
N PHE A 73 -14.59 -62.60 10.01
CA PHE A 73 -15.52 -61.53 10.41
C PHE A 73 -16.99 -61.94 10.23
N PRO A 74 -17.89 -61.61 11.19
CA PRO A 74 -19.33 -61.60 10.97
C PRO A 74 -19.88 -60.19 10.68
N THR A 75 -21.03 -60.14 10.02
CA THR A 75 -21.75 -58.97 9.50
C THR A 75 -22.54 -58.24 10.60
N LEU A 76 -22.47 -56.90 10.65
CA LEU A 76 -23.19 -56.04 11.61
C LEU A 76 -24.48 -55.48 10.99
N ALA A 77 -25.62 -55.72 11.64
CA ALA A 77 -26.89 -55.06 11.34
C ALA A 77 -27.00 -53.74 12.12
N LEU A 78 -27.44 -52.66 11.45
CA LEU A 78 -27.41 -51.29 11.97
C LEU A 78 -28.59 -50.91 12.88
N ASP A 79 -29.51 -51.84 13.15
CA ASP A 79 -30.71 -51.56 13.92
C ASP A 79 -31.09 -52.79 14.76
N ALA A 80 -30.75 -52.77 16.04
CA ALA A 80 -31.26 -53.70 17.02
C ALA A 80 -31.47 -52.91 18.31
N THR A 81 -32.72 -52.54 18.54
CA THR A 81 -33.25 -52.23 19.85
C THR A 81 -32.93 -53.39 20.79
N THR A 82 -32.31 -53.06 21.91
CA THR A 82 -31.90 -53.99 22.95
C THR A 82 -33.12 -54.68 23.56
N ASP A 83 -33.39 -55.93 23.20
CA ASP A 83 -34.18 -56.84 24.03
C ASP A 83 -33.57 -58.24 23.95
N GLY A 84 -33.08 -58.68 25.11
CA GLY A 84 -32.66 -60.03 25.53
C GLY A 84 -32.08 -61.00 24.51
N LEU A 85 -30.83 -61.45 24.74
CA LEU A 85 -30.47 -62.86 24.52
C LEU A 85 -29.18 -63.22 25.29
N ASP A 86 -29.32 -64.17 26.23
CA ASP A 86 -28.25 -64.83 26.96
C ASP A 86 -27.66 -66.00 26.14
N ALA A 87 -26.43 -66.40 26.50
CA ALA A 87 -25.66 -67.59 26.06
C ALA A 87 -24.84 -67.55 24.74
N ASP A 88 -25.19 -66.77 23.71
CA ASP A 88 -24.26 -66.48 22.58
C ASP A 88 -23.33 -65.29 22.86
N ALA A 89 -23.53 -64.65 24.01
CA ALA A 89 -22.87 -63.42 24.42
C ALA A 89 -21.35 -63.56 24.65
N VAL A 90 -20.82 -64.75 24.95
CA VAL A 90 -19.38 -64.91 25.25
C VAL A 90 -18.55 -65.08 23.98
N SER A 91 -19.01 -65.90 23.02
CA SER A 91 -18.34 -66.03 21.71
C SER A 91 -18.47 -64.74 20.91
N ALA A 92 -19.67 -64.14 20.88
CA ALA A 92 -19.88 -62.81 20.32
C ALA A 92 -19.02 -61.76 21.03
N ALA A 93 -18.98 -61.67 22.37
CA ALA A 93 -18.15 -60.68 23.07
C ALA A 93 -16.65 -60.81 22.76
N ILE A 94 -16.13 -62.03 22.56
CA ILE A 94 -14.74 -62.29 22.17
C ILE A 94 -14.47 -61.81 20.74
N PHE A 95 -15.39 -62.06 19.79
CA PHE A 95 -15.29 -61.52 18.42
C PHE A 95 -15.46 -60.00 18.38
N HIS A 96 -16.30 -59.44 19.24
CA HIS A 96 -16.59 -58.02 19.23
C HIS A 96 -15.49 -57.18 19.89
N SER A 97 -14.91 -57.56 21.02
CA SER A 97 -13.91 -56.71 21.71
C SER A 97 -12.60 -56.60 20.93
N THR A 98 -12.27 -57.63 20.16
CA THR A 98 -10.98 -57.75 19.47
C THR A 98 -11.05 -57.19 18.06
N TYR A 99 -12.18 -57.37 17.38
CA TYR A 99 -12.49 -56.60 16.20
C TYR A 99 -12.59 -55.10 16.51
N VAL A 100 -13.17 -54.71 17.66
CA VAL A 100 -13.23 -53.30 18.09
C VAL A 100 -11.83 -52.72 18.25
N LEU A 101 -10.88 -53.45 18.85
CA LEU A 101 -9.52 -52.95 19.04
C LEU A 101 -8.72 -52.95 17.73
N LEU A 102 -8.89 -53.96 16.87
CA LEU A 102 -8.31 -53.95 15.52
C LEU A 102 -8.89 -52.83 14.65
N MET A 103 -10.21 -52.58 14.74
CA MET A 103 -10.92 -51.48 14.07
C MET A 103 -10.46 -50.12 14.60
N TRP A 104 -10.16 -50.02 15.89
CA TRP A 104 -9.54 -48.85 16.48
C TRP A 104 -8.11 -48.64 15.93
N LEU A 105 -7.26 -49.67 15.88
CA LEU A 105 -5.92 -49.55 15.29
C LEU A 105 -5.94 -49.24 13.79
N THR A 106 -6.90 -49.77 13.02
CA THR A 106 -7.06 -49.41 11.60
C THR A 106 -7.56 -47.98 11.44
N THR A 107 -8.49 -47.51 12.29
CA THR A 107 -8.97 -46.13 12.26
C THR A 107 -7.88 -45.14 12.67
N ILE A 108 -6.98 -45.48 13.61
CA ILE A 108 -5.78 -44.67 13.89
C ILE A 108 -4.87 -44.60 12.68
N ARG A 109 -4.57 -45.74 12.04
CA ARG A 109 -3.71 -45.75 10.84
C ARG A 109 -4.30 -44.89 9.74
N LEU A 110 -5.59 -44.99 9.50
CA LEU A 110 -6.31 -44.19 8.50
C LEU A 110 -6.33 -42.70 8.87
N ALA A 111 -6.59 -42.37 10.14
CA ALA A 111 -6.53 -40.98 10.61
C ALA A 111 -5.13 -40.40 10.50
N ALA A 112 -4.09 -41.19 10.81
CA ALA A 112 -2.70 -40.77 10.75
C ALA A 112 -2.27 -40.48 9.30
N THR A 113 -2.61 -41.35 8.34
CA THR A 113 -2.29 -41.11 6.92
C THR A 113 -3.06 -39.92 6.36
N GLN A 114 -4.31 -39.72 6.76
CA GLN A 114 -5.14 -38.61 6.29
C GLN A 114 -4.71 -37.26 6.89
N TYR A 115 -4.28 -37.23 8.16
CA TYR A 115 -3.86 -36.01 8.86
C TYR A 115 -2.35 -35.74 8.79
N ALA A 116 -1.59 -36.54 8.03
CA ALA A 116 -0.15 -36.35 7.84
C ALA A 116 0.22 -34.97 7.24
N SER A 117 -0.68 -34.34 6.49
CA SER A 117 -0.49 -33.01 5.89
C SER A 117 -0.69 -31.86 6.88
N VAL A 118 -1.22 -32.13 8.07
CA VAL A 118 -1.50 -31.09 9.08
C VAL A 118 -0.21 -30.70 9.78
N ALA A 119 0.08 -29.40 9.87
CA ALA A 119 1.30 -28.89 10.48
C ALA A 119 1.43 -29.23 11.98
N SER A 120 0.32 -29.45 12.67
CA SER A 120 0.26 -29.85 14.09
C SER A 120 0.18 -31.36 14.31
N PHE A 121 0.49 -32.18 13.30
CA PHE A 121 0.43 -33.64 13.39
C PHE A 121 1.23 -34.21 14.58
N VAL A 122 2.46 -33.75 14.78
CA VAL A 122 3.35 -34.22 15.85
C VAL A 122 2.70 -34.03 17.22
N GLU A 123 2.13 -32.86 17.50
CA GLU A 123 1.52 -32.55 18.80
C GLU A 123 0.23 -33.35 19.03
N LEU A 124 -0.55 -33.58 17.97
CA LEU A 124 -1.83 -34.29 18.05
C LEU A 124 -1.66 -35.80 18.30
N PHE A 125 -0.66 -36.42 17.67
CA PHE A 125 -0.41 -37.86 17.73
C PHE A 125 0.66 -38.25 18.76
N ALA A 126 1.40 -37.30 19.34
CA ALA A 126 2.35 -37.57 20.43
C ALA A 126 1.74 -38.36 21.60
N PRO A 127 0.55 -38.02 22.14
CA PRO A 127 -0.02 -38.76 23.25
C PRO A 127 -0.47 -40.17 22.82
N LEU A 128 -0.96 -40.34 21.59
CA LEU A 128 -1.31 -41.67 21.06
C LEU A 128 -0.06 -42.53 20.93
N HIS A 129 1.04 -41.95 20.45
CA HIS A 129 2.32 -42.65 20.32
C HIS A 129 2.84 -43.10 21.69
N THR A 130 2.78 -42.26 22.72
CA THR A 130 3.19 -42.63 24.08
C THR A 130 2.30 -43.75 24.64
N LEU A 131 0.98 -43.65 24.49
CA LEU A 131 0.05 -44.63 25.04
C LEU A 131 0.12 -45.98 24.29
N LEU A 132 0.28 -45.96 22.96
CA LEU A 132 0.47 -47.17 22.16
C LEU A 132 1.76 -47.91 22.51
N SER A 133 2.85 -47.19 22.85
CA SER A 133 4.12 -47.82 23.23
C SER A 133 4.08 -48.52 24.59
N GLN A 134 3.11 -48.17 25.44
CA GLN A 134 2.90 -48.78 26.76
C GLN A 134 2.01 -50.03 26.72
N ILE A 135 1.42 -50.38 25.56
CA ILE A 135 0.55 -51.56 25.43
C ILE A 135 1.38 -52.85 25.53
N LYS A 136 1.20 -53.60 26.62
CA LYS A 136 1.91 -54.88 26.88
C LYS A 136 1.16 -56.13 26.41
N ALA A 137 -0.04 -55.99 25.82
CA ALA A 137 -0.87 -57.11 25.40
C ALA A 137 -0.25 -57.93 24.25
N LYS A 138 0.09 -59.20 24.52
CA LYS A 138 0.82 -60.07 23.55
C LYS A 138 0.07 -60.32 22.23
N SER A 139 -1.26 -60.23 22.20
CA SER A 139 -2.08 -60.45 20.99
C SER A 139 -2.01 -59.32 19.99
N LEU A 140 -1.84 -58.12 20.51
CA LEU A 140 -2.00 -56.87 19.78
C LEU A 140 -0.66 -56.20 19.56
N LYS A 141 0.40 -56.74 20.16
CA LYS A 141 1.77 -56.24 20.04
C LYS A 141 2.20 -56.04 18.58
N VAL A 142 1.94 -57.01 17.70
CA VAL A 142 2.33 -56.91 16.28
C VAL A 142 1.61 -55.76 15.57
N GLN A 143 0.28 -55.66 15.71
CA GLN A 143 -0.51 -54.61 15.06
C GLN A 143 -0.24 -53.23 15.69
N ALA A 144 -0.03 -53.17 17.01
CA ALA A 144 0.36 -51.95 17.71
C ALA A 144 1.76 -51.48 17.26
N GLU A 145 2.74 -52.38 17.14
CA GLU A 145 4.08 -52.09 16.63
C GLU A 145 4.04 -51.60 15.16
N GLU A 146 3.20 -52.19 14.31
CA GLU A 146 2.96 -51.69 12.95
C GLU A 146 2.38 -50.27 12.95
N THR A 147 1.40 -50.00 13.83
CA THR A 147 0.83 -48.64 13.96
C THR A 147 1.83 -47.64 14.51
N LEU A 148 2.66 -48.03 15.48
CA LEU A 148 3.74 -47.22 16.03
C LEU A 148 4.80 -46.92 14.97
N ALA A 149 5.22 -47.92 14.19
CA ALA A 149 6.17 -47.74 13.10
C ALA A 149 5.64 -46.82 11.99
N LEU A 150 4.32 -46.81 11.77
CA LEU A 150 3.69 -45.86 10.86
C LEU A 150 3.70 -44.44 11.45
N LEU A 151 3.32 -44.30 12.73
CA LEU A 151 3.30 -43.01 13.40
C LEU A 151 4.70 -42.39 13.46
N THR A 152 5.74 -43.14 13.82
CA THR A 152 7.13 -42.65 13.85
C THR A 152 7.60 -42.17 12.48
N LYS A 153 7.32 -42.92 11.42
CA LYS A 153 7.64 -42.50 10.05
C LYS A 153 6.96 -41.19 9.68
N LEU A 154 5.68 -41.02 10.03
CA LEU A 154 4.93 -39.80 9.74
C LEU A 154 5.38 -38.63 10.60
N THR A 155 5.72 -38.85 11.88
CA THR A 155 6.26 -37.80 12.74
C THR A 155 7.60 -37.30 12.22
N ASP A 156 8.50 -38.21 11.81
CA ASP A 156 9.80 -37.82 11.24
C ASP A 156 9.65 -37.04 9.94
N ALA A 157 8.70 -37.45 9.07
CA ALA A 157 8.38 -36.72 7.85
C ALA A 157 7.81 -35.32 8.16
N SER A 158 6.90 -35.22 9.13
CA SER A 158 6.30 -33.96 9.58
C SER A 158 7.36 -33.01 10.18
N LEU A 159 8.26 -33.52 11.03
CA LEU A 159 9.35 -32.75 11.63
C LEU A 159 10.29 -32.19 10.57
N LYS A 160 10.65 -32.97 9.54
CA LYS A 160 11.48 -32.49 8.42
C LYS A 160 10.81 -31.39 7.59
N GLN A 161 9.48 -31.39 7.52
CA GLN A 161 8.70 -30.39 6.78
C GLN A 161 8.33 -29.15 7.62
N ARG A 162 8.48 -29.22 8.95
CA ARG A 162 8.05 -28.16 9.88
C ARG A 162 8.85 -26.86 9.63
N ARG A 163 8.13 -25.77 9.40
CA ARG A 163 8.68 -24.42 9.21
C ARG A 163 8.04 -23.44 10.20
N PRO A 164 8.76 -22.39 10.64
CA PRO A 164 8.18 -21.36 11.50
C PRO A 164 7.04 -20.64 10.76
N LEU A 165 5.96 -20.38 11.49
CA LEU A 165 4.74 -19.82 10.94
C LEU A 165 4.92 -18.34 10.55
N ARG A 166 4.51 -17.97 9.34
CA ARG A 166 4.54 -16.58 8.83
C ARG A 166 3.15 -16.15 8.36
N LEU A 167 2.17 -16.12 9.27
CA LEU A 167 0.78 -15.74 8.94
C LEU A 167 0.65 -14.29 8.45
N GLN A 168 1.49 -13.39 8.96
CA GLN A 168 1.41 -11.95 8.68
C GLN A 168 2.33 -11.51 7.53
N ALA A 169 2.65 -12.42 6.61
CA ALA A 169 3.42 -12.09 5.41
C ALA A 169 2.49 -11.50 4.33
N HIS A 170 2.11 -10.24 4.50
CA HIS A 170 1.32 -9.50 3.50
C HIS A 170 2.22 -8.95 2.40
N ALA A 171 1.72 -8.97 1.16
CA ALA A 171 2.40 -8.29 0.06
C ALA A 171 2.43 -6.77 0.33
N PRO A 172 3.54 -6.08 0.02
CA PRO A 172 3.61 -4.63 0.20
C PRO A 172 2.56 -3.95 -0.69
N THR A 173 1.83 -2.99 -0.13
CA THR A 173 0.87 -2.18 -0.88
C THR A 173 1.61 -1.31 -1.89
N VAL A 174 1.17 -1.35 -3.16
CA VAL A 174 1.75 -0.54 -4.24
C VAL A 174 1.34 0.92 -4.07
N LEU A 175 2.24 1.85 -4.42
CA LEU A 175 1.96 3.28 -4.39
C LEU A 175 0.85 3.63 -5.40
N PRO A 176 -0.14 4.48 -5.04
CA PRO A 176 -1.18 4.86 -5.98
C PRO A 176 -0.59 5.61 -7.18
N THR A 177 -0.95 5.19 -8.38
CA THR A 177 -0.56 5.86 -9.62
C THR A 177 -1.57 6.97 -9.94
N PHE A 178 -1.07 8.17 -10.20
CA PHE A 178 -1.89 9.30 -10.61
C PHE A 178 -1.82 9.49 -12.12
N VAL A 179 -2.97 9.75 -12.73
CA VAL A 179 -3.05 10.07 -14.16
C VAL A 179 -2.55 11.51 -14.38
N PRO A 180 -1.56 11.75 -15.26
CA PRO A 180 -1.08 13.09 -15.53
C PRO A 180 -2.17 13.93 -16.19
N ARG A 181 -2.33 15.17 -15.74
CA ARG A 181 -3.27 16.14 -16.33
C ARG A 181 -2.59 16.89 -17.46
N PHE A 182 -2.74 16.41 -18.70
CA PHE A 182 -2.31 17.11 -19.91
C PHE A 182 -3.50 17.31 -20.87
N ASP A 183 -3.35 18.25 -21.80
CA ASP A 183 -4.33 18.48 -22.87
C ASP A 183 -3.76 17.82 -24.14
N GLU A 184 -4.54 16.94 -24.77
CA GLU A 184 -4.15 16.26 -26.01
C GLU A 184 -3.89 17.26 -27.16
N ASN A 185 -4.63 18.38 -27.17
CA ASN A 185 -4.53 19.42 -28.19
C ASN A 185 -3.84 20.68 -27.63
N TYR A 186 -2.64 20.50 -27.08
CA TYR A 186 -1.87 21.61 -26.49
C TYR A 186 -1.61 22.73 -27.51
N ALA A 187 -2.13 23.92 -27.20
CA ALA A 187 -1.80 25.15 -27.91
C ALA A 187 -1.03 26.08 -26.97
N MET A 188 0.02 26.74 -27.46
CA MET A 188 0.80 27.76 -26.73
C MET A 188 0.03 29.08 -26.51
N ARG A 189 -1.30 29.02 -26.35
CA ARG A 189 -2.14 30.15 -25.99
C ARG A 189 -2.40 30.11 -24.48
N LYS A 190 -1.95 31.15 -23.79
CA LYS A 190 -2.07 31.29 -22.31
C LYS A 190 -3.50 31.26 -21.78
N ASP A 191 -4.49 31.48 -22.64
CA ASP A 191 -5.90 31.65 -22.25
C ASP A 191 -6.81 30.45 -22.57
N LYS A 192 -6.23 29.31 -22.97
CA LYS A 192 -6.99 28.14 -23.44
C LYS A 192 -7.86 27.47 -22.35
N THR A 193 -7.36 27.41 -21.12
CA THR A 193 -8.04 26.80 -19.97
C THR A 193 -8.99 27.76 -19.26
N MET A 194 -9.04 29.02 -19.68
CA MET A 194 -9.92 30.01 -19.07
C MET A 194 -11.34 29.90 -19.65
N GLU A 195 -12.30 30.17 -18.78
CA GLU A 195 -13.71 30.36 -19.16
C GLU A 195 -13.84 31.44 -20.25
N ARG A 196 -14.78 31.22 -21.18
CA ARG A 196 -14.91 32.02 -22.41
C ARG A 196 -14.98 33.53 -22.12
N ASP A 197 -15.77 33.93 -21.15
CA ASP A 197 -15.98 35.35 -20.81
C ASP A 197 -14.71 36.00 -20.25
N LYS A 198 -13.98 35.27 -19.39
CA LYS A 198 -12.70 35.72 -18.84
C LYS A 198 -11.63 35.83 -19.92
N ALA A 199 -11.61 34.89 -20.86
CA ALA A 199 -10.69 34.91 -22.00
C ALA A 199 -10.96 36.11 -22.91
N GLN A 200 -12.23 36.38 -23.25
CA GLN A 200 -12.65 37.52 -24.05
C GLN A 200 -12.32 38.85 -23.37
N LEU A 201 -12.61 38.98 -22.07
CA LEU A 201 -12.29 40.18 -21.31
C LEU A 201 -10.77 40.47 -21.29
N LYS A 202 -9.93 39.44 -21.09
CA LYS A 202 -8.47 39.60 -21.16
C LYS A 202 -8.00 39.96 -22.56
N GLN A 203 -8.62 39.41 -23.61
CA GLN A 203 -8.32 39.78 -24.99
C GLN A 203 -8.60 41.27 -25.24
N LEU A 204 -9.78 41.76 -24.84
CA LEU A 204 -10.16 43.17 -24.96
C LEU A 204 -9.21 44.08 -24.17
N GLN A 205 -8.88 43.73 -22.93
CA GLN A 205 -7.92 44.50 -22.12
C GLN A 205 -6.54 44.61 -22.78
N ARG A 206 -6.05 43.53 -23.39
CA ARG A 206 -4.77 43.54 -24.12
C ARG A 206 -4.84 44.44 -25.36
N GLN A 207 -5.97 44.41 -26.07
CA GLN A 207 -6.20 45.27 -27.23
C GLN A 207 -6.19 46.75 -26.83
N VAL A 208 -7.00 47.14 -25.83
CA VAL A 208 -7.05 48.51 -25.30
C VAL A 208 -5.66 48.98 -24.85
N LYS A 209 -4.90 48.14 -24.12
CA LYS A 209 -3.55 48.51 -23.66
C LYS A 209 -2.59 48.71 -24.84
N ARG A 210 -2.69 47.89 -25.89
CA ARG A 210 -1.86 48.00 -27.09
C ARG A 210 -2.18 49.27 -27.88
N GLU A 211 -3.46 49.52 -28.12
CA GLU A 211 -3.95 50.70 -28.84
C GLU A 211 -3.60 51.98 -28.08
N ARG A 212 -3.86 52.04 -26.77
CA ARG A 212 -3.47 53.19 -25.93
C ARG A 212 -1.98 53.47 -25.97
N LYS A 213 -1.14 52.42 -25.95
CA LYS A 213 0.33 52.58 -26.05
C LYS A 213 0.75 53.03 -27.45
N GLY A 214 0.09 52.55 -28.50
CA GLY A 214 0.29 52.99 -29.88
C GLY A 214 -0.03 54.47 -30.05
N ALA A 215 -1.25 54.88 -29.69
CA ALA A 215 -1.70 56.26 -29.75
C ALA A 215 -0.80 57.20 -28.94
N SER A 216 -0.40 56.81 -27.72
CA SER A 216 0.52 57.61 -26.92
C SER A 216 1.90 57.80 -27.57
N ARG A 217 2.40 56.79 -28.31
CA ARG A 217 3.67 56.90 -29.05
C ARG A 217 3.56 57.77 -30.29
N GLU A 218 2.40 57.85 -30.91
CA GLU A 218 2.12 58.73 -32.05
C GLU A 218 2.03 60.17 -31.60
N LEU A 219 1.20 60.45 -30.59
CA LEU A 219 1.08 61.80 -30.01
C LEU A 219 2.43 62.37 -29.54
N LYS A 220 3.31 61.53 -28.97
CA LYS A 220 4.66 61.95 -28.60
C LYS A 220 5.56 62.25 -29.80
N ARG A 221 5.45 61.47 -30.89
CA ARG A 221 6.19 61.73 -32.14
C ARG A 221 5.72 63.03 -32.78
N ASP A 222 4.42 63.25 -32.83
CA ASP A 222 3.82 64.47 -33.40
C ASP A 222 4.19 65.70 -32.58
N ALA A 223 4.13 65.60 -31.25
CA ALA A 223 4.56 66.68 -30.35
C ALA A 223 6.06 67.01 -30.53
N ALA A 224 6.91 65.99 -30.66
CA ALA A 224 8.34 66.19 -30.92
C ALA A 224 8.58 66.84 -32.28
N PHE A 225 7.83 66.46 -33.32
CA PHE A 225 7.88 67.09 -34.63
C PHE A 225 7.49 68.57 -34.58
N LEU A 226 6.34 68.89 -33.98
CA LEU A 226 5.88 70.27 -33.82
C LEU A 226 6.86 71.12 -33.00
N SER A 227 7.46 70.56 -31.96
CA SER A 227 8.47 71.26 -31.16
C SER A 227 9.71 71.59 -31.97
N ARG A 228 10.19 70.67 -32.82
CA ARG A 228 11.32 70.91 -33.71
C ARG A 228 10.99 72.03 -34.69
N GLN A 229 9.82 71.98 -35.33
CA GLN A 229 9.38 73.00 -36.27
C GLN A 229 9.28 74.38 -35.62
N ARG A 230 8.64 74.49 -34.46
CA ARG A 230 8.56 75.76 -33.70
C ARG A 230 9.93 76.31 -33.29
N THR A 231 10.86 75.41 -32.95
CA THR A 231 12.23 75.80 -32.57
C THR A 231 12.97 76.35 -33.79
N GLU A 232 12.81 75.71 -34.95
CA GLU A 232 13.39 76.17 -36.22
C GLU A 232 12.83 77.53 -36.61
N GLU A 233 11.50 77.70 -36.63
CA GLU A 233 10.82 78.97 -36.91
C GLU A 233 11.31 80.09 -36.00
N HIS A 234 11.45 79.80 -34.70
CA HIS A 234 11.94 80.78 -33.73
C HIS A 234 13.44 81.09 -33.88
N ASN A 235 14.27 80.12 -34.25
CA ASN A 235 15.68 80.34 -34.52
C ASN A 235 15.87 81.22 -35.77
N VAL A 236 15.10 80.98 -36.83
CA VAL A 236 15.08 81.82 -38.03
C VAL A 236 14.68 83.25 -37.66
N TRP A 237 13.58 83.43 -36.93
CA TRP A 237 13.13 84.74 -36.47
C TRP A 237 14.19 85.47 -35.61
N ARG A 238 14.86 84.75 -34.69
CA ARG A 238 15.96 85.32 -33.89
C ARG A 238 17.14 85.72 -34.76
N ALA A 239 17.54 84.89 -35.72
CA ALA A 239 18.65 85.20 -36.62
C ALA A 239 18.36 86.47 -37.44
N GLU A 240 17.13 86.63 -37.92
CA GLU A 240 16.68 87.86 -38.60
C GLU A 240 16.75 89.09 -37.67
N LYS A 241 16.28 88.96 -36.43
CA LYS A 241 16.34 90.04 -35.42
C LYS A 241 17.76 90.42 -35.05
N ASP A 242 18.62 89.43 -34.82
CA ASP A 242 20.03 89.63 -34.47
C ASP A 242 20.79 90.26 -35.64
N ALA A 243 20.54 89.85 -36.89
CA ALA A 243 21.10 90.47 -38.08
C ALA A 243 20.73 91.95 -38.17
N LYS A 244 19.44 92.28 -37.98
CA LYS A 244 18.96 93.67 -37.98
C LYS A 244 19.55 94.49 -36.82
N GLN A 245 19.66 93.90 -35.63
CA GLN A 245 20.28 94.57 -34.48
C GLN A 245 21.77 94.83 -34.72
N LYS A 246 22.48 93.90 -35.36
CA LYS A 246 23.90 94.03 -35.70
C LYS A 246 24.12 95.12 -36.76
N GLU A 247 23.23 95.21 -37.74
CA GLU A 247 23.19 96.31 -38.71
C GLU A 247 23.01 97.67 -38.02
N ILE A 248 22.00 97.79 -37.15
CA ILE A 248 21.75 99.02 -36.37
C ILE A 248 22.95 99.38 -35.50
N ARG A 249 23.54 98.42 -34.78
CA ARG A 249 24.73 98.67 -33.95
C ARG A 249 25.92 99.09 -34.81
N GLY A 250 26.16 98.43 -35.94
CA GLY A 250 27.23 98.79 -36.87
C GLY A 250 27.06 100.22 -37.40
N TRP A 251 25.83 100.63 -37.71
CA TRP A 251 25.51 102.01 -38.09
C TRP A 251 25.79 103.00 -36.95
N MET A 252 25.36 102.70 -35.72
CA MET A 252 25.64 103.53 -34.53
C MET A 252 27.15 103.65 -34.24
N GLU A 253 27.90 102.56 -34.38
CA GLU A 253 29.36 102.54 -34.23
C GLU A 253 30.05 103.37 -35.31
N HIS A 254 29.57 103.29 -36.56
CA HIS A 254 30.07 104.12 -37.65
C HIS A 254 29.85 105.61 -37.37
N GLN A 255 28.65 105.99 -36.92
CA GLN A 255 28.37 107.36 -36.50
C GLN A 255 29.31 107.82 -35.38
N ASN A 256 29.49 107.02 -34.35
CA ASN A 256 30.38 107.36 -33.24
C ASN A 256 31.85 107.47 -33.71
N ALA A 257 32.29 106.62 -34.62
CA ALA A 257 33.61 106.71 -35.24
C ALA A 257 33.77 107.99 -36.07
N THR A 258 32.77 108.38 -36.88
CA THR A 258 32.78 109.65 -37.61
C THR A 258 32.84 110.86 -36.66
N PHE A 259 32.07 110.82 -35.57
CA PHE A 259 32.09 111.84 -34.52
C PHE A 259 33.48 111.95 -33.87
N ASN A 260 34.08 110.83 -33.48
CA ASN A 260 35.44 110.80 -32.93
C ASN A 260 36.49 111.31 -33.93
N GLN A 261 36.34 111.03 -35.22
CA GLN A 261 37.21 111.60 -36.26
C GLN A 261 37.06 113.12 -36.38
N GLN A 262 35.83 113.65 -36.28
CA GLN A 262 35.59 115.10 -36.25
C GLN A 262 36.26 115.75 -35.03
N VAL A 263 36.13 115.16 -33.83
CA VAL A 263 36.82 115.61 -32.61
C VAL A 263 38.34 115.66 -32.82
N ARG A 264 38.93 114.65 -33.46
CA ARG A 264 40.39 114.58 -33.72
C ARG A 264 40.87 115.60 -34.74
N LYS A 265 40.10 115.88 -35.79
CA LYS A 265 40.48 116.87 -36.84
C LYS A 265 40.16 118.31 -36.45
N GLY A 266 39.22 118.53 -35.53
CA GLY A 266 38.62 119.84 -35.23
C GLY A 266 39.32 120.72 -34.18
N GLY A 267 40.64 120.60 -33.97
CA GLY A 267 41.46 121.52 -33.17
C GLY A 267 40.78 122.17 -31.95
N GLU A 268 40.69 121.44 -30.83
CA GLU A 268 40.19 121.88 -29.51
C GLU A 268 38.75 122.43 -29.39
N LEU A 269 38.01 122.64 -30.49
CA LEU A 269 36.67 123.25 -30.44
C LEU A 269 35.55 122.27 -30.04
N ILE A 270 35.76 120.96 -30.19
CA ILE A 270 34.79 119.92 -29.81
C ILE A 270 35.46 118.97 -28.80
N LYS A 271 35.05 119.02 -27.53
CA LYS A 271 35.55 118.13 -26.45
C LYS A 271 34.44 117.17 -26.01
N GLY A 272 34.65 115.86 -26.19
CA GLY A 272 33.69 114.86 -25.70
C GLY A 272 33.68 113.49 -26.38
N GLY A 273 34.83 112.92 -26.75
CA GLY A 273 34.90 111.57 -27.33
C GLY A 273 35.79 110.65 -26.50
N GLY A 274 35.21 109.90 -25.55
CA GLY A 274 36.01 108.99 -24.73
C GLY A 274 35.32 108.39 -23.51
N SER A 275 34.14 107.77 -23.67
CA SER A 275 33.66 106.85 -22.64
C SER A 275 34.37 105.50 -22.81
N GLY A 276 35.55 105.35 -22.20
CA GLY A 276 36.19 104.04 -22.04
C GLY A 276 35.29 103.09 -21.24
N PRO A 277 35.40 101.76 -21.43
CA PRO A 277 34.54 100.81 -20.74
C PRO A 277 34.69 100.95 -19.22
N ALA A 278 33.56 101.16 -18.53
CA ALA A 278 33.53 101.29 -17.08
C ALA A 278 34.20 100.06 -16.42
N LYS A 279 35.25 100.28 -15.61
CA LYS A 279 35.90 99.22 -14.82
C LYS A 279 34.84 98.51 -13.98
N LYS A 280 34.62 97.21 -14.21
CA LYS A 280 33.71 96.40 -13.40
C LYS A 280 34.13 96.48 -11.93
N ARG A 281 33.23 96.95 -11.07
CA ARG A 281 33.38 96.88 -9.61
C ARG A 281 33.61 95.41 -9.21
N ARG A 282 34.74 95.13 -8.56
CA ARG A 282 34.97 93.84 -7.88
C ARG A 282 33.97 93.73 -6.74
N ILE A 283 33.03 92.79 -6.84
CA ILE A 283 32.13 92.44 -5.74
C ILE A 283 32.88 91.41 -4.87
N SER A 284 33.07 91.72 -3.58
CA SER A 284 33.57 90.75 -2.59
C SER A 284 32.49 89.69 -2.37
N LYS A 285 32.85 88.41 -2.53
CA LYS A 285 31.99 87.29 -2.13
C LYS A 285 31.90 87.29 -0.60
N LYS A 286 30.68 87.37 -0.08
CA LYS A 286 30.32 86.82 1.23
C LYS A 286 29.86 85.38 1.02
#